data_AF-A0A328RPF8-F1
#
_entry.id   AF-A0A328RPF8-F1
#
_cell.length_a   1.000
_cell.length_b   1.000
_cell.length_c   1.000
_cell.angle_alpha   90.00
_cell.angle_beta   90.00
_cell.angle_gamma   90.00
#
_symmetry.space_group_name_H-M   'P 1'
#
loop_
_entity.id
_entity.type
_entity.pdbx_description
1 polymer ?
#
loop_
_entity_poly.entity_id
_entity_poly.type
_entity_poly.pdbx_seq_one_letter_code
_entity_poly.pdbx_strand_id
1 'polypeptide(L)'
;MAGIKDYSTTQANNTSLNGISTAEGMLPSNLNNAIRALMKNTREWFNDSQWVEYGDGSGAYVSTYVSGTSFRIDGVDVTSIYHAGRRIKITAATPGTIYGTISSSTFSTNTTV
;
A
#
# COMPACT_ATOMS: atom_id res chain seq x y z
N MET A 1 2.43 0.05 -6.30
CA MET A 1 1.84 1.24 -5.66
C MET A 1 2.92 2.04 -4.94
N ALA A 2 3.61 2.96 -5.61
CA ALA A 2 4.61 3.82 -4.97
C ALA A 2 3.98 5.18 -4.62
N GLY A 3 4.38 5.78 -3.50
CA GLY A 3 4.04 7.16 -3.15
C GLY A 3 2.71 7.34 -2.41
N ILE A 4 1.57 6.99 -3.01
CA ILE A 4 0.24 7.28 -2.41
C ILE A 4 -0.08 6.39 -1.20
N LYS A 5 0.33 5.11 -1.22
CA LYS A 5 0.12 4.18 -0.09
C LYS A 5 0.81 4.62 1.21
N ASP A 6 1.83 5.46 1.09
CA ASP A 6 2.62 5.93 2.22
C ASP A 6 2.06 7.24 2.82
N TYR A 7 1.01 7.81 2.22
CA TYR A 7 0.37 9.02 2.73
C TYR A 7 -0.42 8.70 4.01
N SER A 8 -0.27 9.56 5.01
CA SER A 8 -1.08 9.47 6.22
C SER A 8 -2.51 9.91 5.94
N THR A 9 -3.47 9.23 6.57
CA THR A 9 -4.86 9.69 6.64
C THR A 9 -5.01 10.95 7.53
N THR A 10 -3.99 11.28 8.32
CA THR A 10 -3.92 12.54 9.08
C THR A 10 -3.18 13.59 8.26
N GLN A 11 -3.90 14.62 7.83
CA GLN A 11 -3.36 15.68 6.96
C GLN A 11 -2.03 16.26 7.45
N ALA A 12 -1.94 16.58 8.75
CA ALA A 12 -0.75 17.19 9.35
C ALA A 12 0.51 16.31 9.31
N ASN A 13 0.39 15.00 9.10
CA ASN A 13 1.52 14.08 9.04
C ASN A 13 2.14 13.98 7.64
N ASN A 14 1.52 14.55 6.60
CA ASN A 14 2.04 14.54 5.23
C ASN A 14 2.96 15.75 4.98
N THR A 15 4.12 15.78 5.66
CA THR A 15 5.08 16.90 5.64
C THR A 15 6.20 16.76 4.61
N SER A 16 6.24 15.64 3.88
CA SER A 16 7.24 15.37 2.83
C SER A 16 6.61 14.62 1.67
N LEU A 17 6.99 14.99 0.45
CA LEU A 17 6.54 14.37 -0.78
C LEU A 17 7.75 14.10 -1.69
N ASN A 18 8.14 12.84 -1.83
CA ASN A 18 9.32 12.42 -2.62
C ASN A 18 10.59 13.23 -2.29
N GLY A 19 10.81 13.53 -1.00
CA GLY A 19 11.97 14.30 -0.51
C GLY A 19 11.79 15.82 -0.54
N ILE A 20 10.64 16.32 -1.00
CA ILE A 20 10.28 17.75 -0.97
C ILE A 20 9.50 18.03 0.30
N SER A 21 10.00 18.91 1.16
CA SER A 21 9.25 19.36 2.34
C SER A 21 8.01 20.16 1.92
N THR A 22 6.85 19.73 2.41
CA THR A 22 5.55 20.40 2.22
C THR A 22 5.14 21.26 3.42
N ALA A 23 6.05 21.51 4.36
CA ALA A 23 5.82 22.40 5.49
C ALA A 23 5.51 23.84 5.03
N GLU A 24 4.82 24.60 5.88
CA GLU A 24 4.52 26.01 5.62
C GLU A 24 5.79 26.84 5.41
N GLY A 25 5.72 27.89 4.58
CA GLY A 25 6.86 28.76 4.27
C GLY A 25 7.81 28.23 3.18
N MET A 26 7.38 27.24 2.38
CA MET A 26 8.20 26.72 1.28
C MET A 26 8.44 27.75 0.15
N LEU A 27 9.60 27.66 -0.51
CA LEU A 27 9.87 28.41 -1.73
C LEU A 27 8.83 28.10 -2.81
N PRO A 28 8.38 29.08 -3.61
CA PRO A 28 7.41 28.83 -4.70
C PRO A 28 7.85 27.74 -5.70
N SER A 29 9.16 27.58 -5.93
CA SER A 29 9.70 26.49 -6.75
C SER A 29 9.47 25.11 -6.14
N ASN A 30 9.56 24.97 -4.82
CA ASN A 30 9.29 23.73 -4.10
C ASN A 30 7.81 23.37 -4.16
N LEU A 31 6.91 24.36 -4.14
CA LEU A 31 5.49 24.12 -4.36
C LEU A 31 5.23 23.50 -5.74
N ASN A 32 5.82 24.08 -6.80
CA ASN A 32 5.71 23.52 -8.14
C ASN A 32 6.27 22.09 -8.24
N ASN A 33 7.38 21.81 -7.56
CA ASN A 33 7.98 20.48 -7.53
C ASN A 33 7.10 19.48 -6.76
N ALA A 34 6.52 19.89 -5.63
CA ALA A 34 5.61 19.07 -4.85
C ALA A 34 4.36 18.71 -5.67
N ILE A 35 3.76 19.68 -6.37
CA ILE A 35 2.59 19.43 -7.24
C ILE A 35 2.95 18.43 -8.35
N ARG A 36 4.10 18.59 -9.03
CA ARG A 36 4.56 17.63 -10.06
C ARG A 36 4.78 16.23 -9.48
N ALA A 37 5.35 16.13 -8.28
CA ALA A 37 5.53 14.86 -7.58
C ALA A 37 4.18 14.21 -7.24
N LEU A 38 3.20 15.00 -6.80
CA LEU A 38 1.85 14.51 -6.53
C LEU A 38 1.19 13.98 -7.81
N MET A 39 1.27 14.73 -8.91
CA MET A 39 0.74 14.29 -10.22
C MET A 39 1.38 12.98 -10.69
N LYS A 40 2.69 12.79 -10.49
CA LYS A 40 3.39 11.52 -10.78
C LYS A 40 2.81 10.38 -9.94
N ASN A 41 2.72 10.55 -8.63
CA ASN A 41 2.22 9.53 -7.71
C ASN A 41 0.76 9.14 -8.06
N THR A 42 -0.08 10.12 -8.43
CA THR A 42 -1.45 9.87 -8.90
C THR A 42 -1.49 9.07 -10.20
N ARG A 43 -0.60 9.37 -11.16
CA ARG A 43 -0.52 8.60 -12.41
C ARG A 43 -0.05 7.17 -12.19
N GLU A 44 0.94 6.98 -11.32
CA GLU A 44 1.44 5.66 -10.94
C GLU A 44 0.32 4.84 -10.28
N TRP A 45 -0.42 5.44 -9.34
CA TRP A 45 -1.59 4.81 -8.72
C TRP A 45 -2.65 4.42 -9.75
N PHE A 46 -3.00 5.30 -10.67
CA PHE A 46 -4.02 5.02 -11.68
C PHE A 46 -3.67 3.77 -12.52
N ASN A 47 -2.42 3.67 -12.96
CA ASN A 47 -1.93 2.53 -13.75
C ASN A 47 -1.95 1.20 -12.95
N ASP A 48 -1.78 1.26 -11.64
CA ASP A 48 -1.71 0.11 -10.72
C ASP A 48 -3.01 -0.14 -9.95
N SER A 49 -4.07 0.64 -10.20
CA SER A 49 -5.31 0.71 -9.40
C SER A 49 -6.08 -0.60 -9.27
N GLN A 50 -5.83 -1.58 -10.15
CA GLN A 50 -6.36 -2.93 -10.03
C GLN A 50 -5.71 -3.76 -8.88
N TRP A 51 -4.56 -3.31 -8.38
CA TRP A 51 -3.75 -3.98 -7.35
C TRP A 51 -3.62 -3.12 -6.09
N VAL A 52 -4.76 -2.68 -5.56
CA VAL A 52 -4.79 -1.95 -4.28
C VAL A 52 -4.44 -2.91 -3.15
N GLU A 53 -3.45 -2.51 -2.36
CA GLU A 53 -3.12 -3.11 -1.08
C GLU A 53 -4.09 -2.54 -0.04
N TYR A 54 -4.67 -3.40 0.78
CA TYR A 54 -5.75 -3.02 1.69
C TYR A 54 -5.34 -3.45 3.10
N GLY A 55 -5.38 -2.51 4.03
CA GLY A 55 -4.88 -2.69 5.41
C GLY A 55 -3.84 -1.65 5.83
N ASP A 56 -3.46 -0.70 4.98
CA ASP A 56 -2.47 0.36 5.24
C ASP A 56 -3.06 1.68 5.78
N GLY A 57 -4.27 1.65 6.36
CA GLY A 57 -4.89 2.83 6.95
C GLY A 57 -4.11 3.33 8.16
N SER A 58 -3.09 4.17 7.95
CA SER A 58 -2.28 4.83 9.00
C SER A 58 -1.73 3.89 10.09
N GLY A 59 -1.60 2.59 9.81
CA GLY A 59 -1.16 1.55 10.75
C GLY A 59 -0.12 0.63 10.11
N ALA A 60 0.65 -0.07 10.95
CA ALA A 60 1.69 -1.00 10.52
C ALA A 60 1.05 -2.21 9.84
N TYR A 61 0.89 -2.14 8.52
CA TYR A 61 0.60 -3.31 7.70
C TYR A 61 1.85 -4.20 7.65
N VAL A 62 1.88 -5.24 8.49
CA VAL A 62 2.97 -6.22 8.52
C VAL A 62 2.49 -7.50 7.85
N SER A 63 2.88 -7.65 6.59
CA SER A 63 2.75 -8.88 5.82
C SER A 63 3.93 -9.80 6.14
N THR A 64 3.63 -11.04 6.57
CA THR A 64 4.65 -12.07 6.82
C THR A 64 4.44 -13.25 5.87
N TYR A 65 5.53 -13.70 5.25
CA TYR A 65 5.55 -14.92 4.45
C TYR A 65 5.28 -16.15 5.31
N VAL A 66 4.38 -17.04 4.86
CA VAL A 66 4.09 -18.31 5.53
C VAL A 66 4.54 -19.49 4.67
N SER A 67 4.14 -19.53 3.40
CA SER A 67 4.51 -20.57 2.45
C SER A 67 4.41 -20.09 0.99
N GLY A 68 4.76 -20.95 0.02
CA GLY A 68 4.68 -20.60 -1.40
C GLY A 68 3.29 -20.21 -1.91
N THR A 69 2.24 -20.53 -1.14
CA THR A 69 0.84 -20.23 -1.48
C THR A 69 0.11 -19.50 -0.36
N SER A 70 0.81 -19.02 0.68
CA SER A 70 0.16 -18.38 1.82
C SER A 70 1.01 -17.30 2.47
N PHE A 71 0.34 -16.27 2.97
CA PHE A 71 0.92 -15.20 3.77
C PHE A 71 -0.04 -14.81 4.90
N ARG A 72 0.45 -14.06 5.87
CA ARG A 72 -0.38 -13.53 6.95
C ARG A 72 -0.26 -12.01 7.06
N ILE A 73 -1.33 -11.39 7.54
CA ILE A 73 -1.40 -9.97 7.90
C ILE A 73 -1.62 -9.90 9.40
N ASP A 74 -0.65 -9.28 10.10
CA ASP A 74 -0.59 -9.34 11.55
C ASP A 74 -1.57 -8.37 12.22
N GLY A 75 -2.28 -8.84 13.25
CA GLY A 75 -3.04 -8.00 14.19
C GLY A 75 -4.34 -7.36 13.68
N VAL A 76 -4.80 -7.68 12.46
CA VAL A 76 -6.03 -7.10 11.90
C VAL A 76 -6.84 -8.14 11.12
N ASP A 77 -8.17 -8.08 11.26
CA ASP A 77 -9.11 -8.83 10.42
C ASP A 77 -9.32 -8.09 9.09
N VAL A 78 -8.80 -8.68 8.02
CA VAL A 78 -8.94 -8.19 6.64
C VAL A 78 -9.57 -9.26 5.74
N THR A 79 -10.30 -10.22 6.29
CA THR A 79 -10.94 -11.31 5.53
C THR A 79 -12.00 -10.79 4.54
N SER A 80 -12.67 -9.69 4.85
CA SER A 80 -13.63 -9.01 3.95
C SER A 80 -12.97 -8.40 2.72
N ILE A 81 -11.69 -8.09 2.83
CA ILE A 81 -10.85 -7.55 1.75
C ILE A 81 -10.23 -8.71 0.98
N TYR A 82 -9.55 -9.61 1.68
CA TYR A 82 -8.84 -10.77 1.13
C TYR A 82 -9.75 -11.99 1.08
N HIS A 83 -10.91 -11.86 0.46
CA HIS A 83 -11.88 -12.96 0.35
C HIS A 83 -11.53 -13.92 -0.79
N ALA A 84 -12.07 -15.14 -0.72
CA ALA A 84 -11.95 -16.13 -1.79
C ALA A 84 -12.44 -15.57 -3.15
N GLY A 85 -11.78 -15.99 -4.23
CA GLY A 85 -12.11 -15.57 -5.60
C GLY A 85 -11.53 -14.22 -6.03
N ARG A 86 -10.93 -13.46 -5.11
CA ARG A 86 -10.29 -12.18 -5.43
C ARG A 86 -8.93 -12.40 -6.13
N ARG A 87 -8.65 -11.62 -7.17
CA ARG A 87 -7.33 -11.58 -7.81
C ARG A 87 -6.34 -10.84 -6.94
N ILE A 88 -5.13 -11.37 -6.83
CA ILE A 88 -4.05 -10.77 -6.05
C ILE A 88 -2.75 -10.72 -6.86
N LYS A 89 -1.96 -9.69 -6.61
CA LYS A 89 -0.56 -9.53 -7.04
C LYS A 89 0.31 -9.52 -5.78
N ILE A 90 1.29 -10.42 -5.72
CA ILE A 90 2.25 -10.48 -4.61
C ILE A 90 3.62 -10.14 -5.18
N THR A 91 4.34 -9.23 -4.54
CA THR A 91 5.72 -8.87 -4.92
C THR A 91 6.63 -9.19 -3.75
N ALA A 92 7.54 -10.15 -3.94
CA ALA A 92 8.55 -10.55 -2.95
C ALA A 92 9.95 -10.59 -3.60
N ALA A 93 11.02 -10.54 -2.78
CA ALA A 93 12.39 -10.63 -3.27
C ALA A 93 12.70 -11.95 -4.01
N THR A 94 12.01 -13.03 -3.63
CA THR A 94 12.01 -14.33 -4.32
C THR A 94 10.61 -14.94 -4.11
N PRO A 95 9.91 -15.44 -5.14
CA PRO A 95 10.33 -15.62 -6.55
C PRO A 95 10.11 -14.39 -7.45
N GLY A 96 9.75 -13.23 -6.92
CA GLY A 96 9.43 -12.03 -7.70
C GLY A 96 7.95 -11.68 -7.63
N THR A 97 7.38 -11.22 -8.75
CA THR A 97 5.95 -10.87 -8.84
C THR A 97 5.13 -12.09 -9.27
N ILE A 98 4.13 -12.45 -8.46
CA ILE A 98 3.20 -13.55 -8.71
C ILE A 98 1.78 -12.98 -8.84
N TYR A 99 0.99 -13.57 -9.72
CA TYR A 99 -0.43 -13.31 -9.84
C TYR A 99 -1.22 -14.57 -9.51
N GLY A 100 -2.30 -14.42 -8.76
CA GLY A 100 -3.13 -15.55 -8.37
C GLY A 100 -4.55 -15.14 -7.99
N THR A 101 -5.31 -16.13 -7.53
CA THR A 101 -6.65 -15.97 -6.98
C THR A 101 -6.67 -16.54 -5.57
N ILE A 102 -7.20 -15.78 -4.62
CA ILE A 102 -7.28 -16.23 -3.21
C ILE A 102 -8.22 -17.43 -3.13
N SER A 103 -7.74 -18.53 -2.55
CA SER A 103 -8.55 -19.73 -2.31
C SER A 103 -9.41 -19.58 -1.05
N SER A 104 -8.84 -19.00 0.01
CA SER A 104 -9.52 -18.79 1.29
C SER A 104 -8.77 -17.74 2.10
N SER A 105 -9.43 -17.13 3.08
CA SER A 105 -8.76 -16.41 4.16
C SER A 105 -9.46 -16.66 5.49
N THR A 106 -8.70 -16.61 6.58
CA THR A 106 -9.22 -16.84 7.94
C THR A 106 -8.56 -15.90 8.92
N PHE A 107 -9.32 -15.43 9.92
CA PHE A 107 -8.81 -14.58 10.99
C PHE A 107 -8.85 -15.33 12.33
N SER A 108 -7.78 -15.20 13.10
CA SER A 108 -7.73 -15.58 14.52
C SER A 108 -7.09 -14.44 15.33
N THR A 109 -5.75 -14.41 15.39
CA THR A 109 -4.96 -13.25 15.83
C THR A 109 -4.48 -12.43 14.64
N ASN A 110 -4.14 -13.13 13.55
CA ASN A 110 -3.70 -12.58 12.27
C ASN A 110 -4.65 -13.08 11.18
N THR A 111 -4.76 -12.35 10.08
CA THR A 111 -5.46 -12.85 8.89
C THR A 111 -4.49 -13.69 8.06
N THR A 112 -4.77 -14.97 7.88
CA THR A 112 -4.03 -15.86 6.96
C THR A 112 -4.77 -15.93 5.63
N VAL A 113 -4.04 -15.71 4.54
CA VAL A 113 -4.52 -15.72 3.14
C VAL A 113 -3.75 -16.76 2.35
#